data_AF-A0A8C4N9A3-F1
#
_entry.id   AF-A0A8C4N9A3-F1
#
_cell.length_a   1.000
_cell.length_b   1.000
_cell.length_c   1.000
_cell.angle_alpha   90.00
_cell.angle_beta   90.00
_cell.angle_gamma   90.00
#
_symmetry.space_group_name_H-M   'P 1'
#
loop_
_entity.id
_entity.type
_entity.pdbx_description
1 polymer ?
#
loop_
_entity_poly.entity_id
_entity_poly.type
_entity_poly.pdbx_seq_one_letter_code
_entity_poly.pdbx_strand_id
1 'polypeptide(L)'
;MLQSGLHKQYMKDLFVELCLTVPVRLSSLLPYLPMLMDPLVSALNGSQTLVSQGLRTLELCVDNLQPDFLYDHIQPVRAELMQALWRTLRNPADNISHVAYRVLGKFGGSNRKMLKESQKLCWRSTESDGPSVTIEFSDCNTSVQLPMEKAIETALDCLKSASTEPYYRRQAWEVIRCFLVAMMSLDDSKIPLHQLLSHSSFTEKLVTPVIISHRFKAHDTPGRGTFEQALTGAFMSAVIKDLRPSALPFVASLIRHYTMVAVAQQAGANLSFSLSLCFLTSYCFAHCCVHFPSILRLQVVMSKLDYPDLLKKKKKTGGIL
;
A
#
# COMPACT_ATOMS: atom_id res chain seq x y z
N MET A 1 12.55 11.96 12.92
CA MET A 1 12.95 12.14 11.52
C MET A 1 12.50 10.91 10.74
N LEU A 2 12.03 11.12 9.51
CA LEU A 2 11.30 10.16 8.68
C LEU A 2 12.14 8.92 8.32
N GLN A 3 11.79 7.74 8.83
CA GLN A 3 12.16 6.47 8.20
C GLN A 3 10.93 5.94 7.44
N SER A 4 10.54 6.65 6.38
CA SER A 4 9.51 6.20 5.43
C SER A 4 10.04 5.05 4.57
N GLY A 5 9.18 4.36 3.82
CA GLY A 5 9.58 3.30 2.87
C GLY A 5 10.71 3.70 1.91
N LEU A 6 10.91 5.00 1.66
CA LEU A 6 12.06 5.55 0.93
C LEU A 6 13.40 5.31 1.63
N HIS A 7 13.48 5.47 2.96
CA HIS A 7 14.68 5.13 3.72
C HIS A 7 14.94 3.62 3.71
N LYS A 8 13.88 2.82 3.78
CA LYS A 8 13.98 1.36 3.64
C LYS A 8 14.51 0.96 2.26
N GLN A 9 14.05 1.63 1.19
CA GLN A 9 14.53 1.40 -0.17
C GLN A 9 15.98 1.86 -0.35
N TYR A 10 16.33 3.06 0.12
CA TYR A 10 17.70 3.56 0.09
C TYR A 10 18.67 2.63 0.85
N MET A 11 18.26 2.13 2.02
CA MET A 11 19.07 1.16 2.77
C MET A 11 19.24 -0.15 2.00
N LYS A 12 18.19 -0.65 1.35
CA LYS A 12 18.30 -1.82 0.47
C LYS A 12 19.26 -1.57 -0.68
N ASP A 13 19.12 -0.44 -1.37
CA ASP A 13 19.98 -0.05 -2.49
C ASP A 13 21.45 0.04 -2.05
N LEU A 14 21.71 0.62 -0.87
CA LEU A 14 23.05 0.71 -0.28
C LEU A 14 23.63 -0.67 0.05
N PHE A 15 22.85 -1.58 0.66
CA PHE A 15 23.33 -2.94 0.93
C PHE A 15 23.65 -3.71 -0.35
N VAL A 16 22.82 -3.55 -1.38
CA VAL A 16 23.06 -4.16 -2.69
C VAL A 16 24.32 -3.59 -3.36
N GLU A 17 24.49 -2.26 -3.30
CA GLU A 17 25.70 -1.58 -3.80
C GLU A 17 26.95 -2.10 -3.11
N LEU A 18 26.92 -2.22 -1.78
CA LEU A 18 28.02 -2.78 -1.00
C LEU A 18 28.34 -4.22 -1.40
N CYS A 19 27.34 -5.08 -1.54
CA CYS A 19 27.55 -6.47 -1.97
C CYS A 19 28.21 -6.58 -3.35
N LEU A 20 27.90 -5.66 -4.26
CA LEU A 20 28.38 -5.69 -5.65
C LEU A 20 29.63 -4.84 -5.90
N THR A 21 30.07 -4.02 -4.92
CA THR A 21 31.27 -3.16 -5.05
C THR A 21 32.52 -3.78 -4.44
N VAL A 22 32.40 -4.84 -3.61
CA VAL A 22 33.56 -5.43 -2.93
C VAL A 22 34.57 -5.94 -3.97
N PRO A 23 35.81 -5.41 -3.99
CA PRO A 23 36.84 -5.85 -4.91
C PRO A 23 37.34 -7.23 -4.48
N VAL A 24 36.84 -8.28 -5.13
CA VAL A 24 37.21 -9.68 -4.85
C VAL A 24 37.64 -10.32 -6.16
N ARG A 25 38.68 -11.17 -6.11
CA ARG A 25 39.06 -12.00 -7.25
C ARG A 25 37.91 -12.95 -7.56
N LEU A 26 37.52 -13.09 -8.83
CA LEU A 26 36.38 -13.92 -9.21
C LEU A 26 36.47 -15.36 -8.68
N SER A 27 37.68 -15.94 -8.62
CA SER A 27 37.92 -17.27 -8.04
C SER A 27 37.60 -17.36 -6.55
N SER A 28 37.81 -16.29 -5.79
CA SER A 28 37.43 -16.18 -4.37
C SER A 28 35.93 -15.93 -4.18
N LEU A 29 35.23 -15.51 -5.25
CA LEU A 29 33.80 -15.24 -5.25
C LEU A 29 32.96 -16.51 -5.45
N LEU A 30 33.53 -17.55 -6.07
CA LEU A 30 32.82 -18.80 -6.42
C LEU A 30 32.01 -19.41 -5.26
N PRO A 31 32.53 -19.52 -4.02
CA PRO A 31 31.77 -20.10 -2.92
C PRO A 31 30.57 -19.25 -2.48
N TYR A 32 30.61 -17.95 -2.75
CA TYR A 32 29.59 -16.97 -2.36
C TYR A 32 28.66 -16.57 -3.50
N LEU A 33 28.91 -17.09 -4.71
CA LEU A 33 28.10 -16.84 -5.90
C LEU A 33 26.60 -17.15 -5.71
N PRO A 34 26.18 -18.22 -4.98
CA PRO A 34 24.77 -18.41 -4.63
C PRO A 34 24.18 -17.23 -3.84
N MET A 35 24.93 -16.67 -2.89
CA MET A 35 24.48 -15.55 -2.05
C MET A 35 24.42 -14.22 -2.81
N LEU A 36 25.11 -14.13 -3.97
CA LEU A 36 25.17 -12.93 -4.80
C LEU A 36 24.06 -12.84 -5.84
N MET A 37 23.40 -13.95 -6.15
CA MET A 37 22.34 -13.97 -7.17
C MET A 37 21.12 -13.11 -6.78
N ASP A 38 20.69 -13.15 -5.52
CA ASP A 38 19.60 -12.30 -5.01
C ASP A 38 19.95 -10.79 -5.00
N PRO A 39 21.13 -10.36 -4.50
CA PRO A 39 21.61 -8.99 -4.68
C PRO A 39 21.70 -8.56 -6.13
N LEU A 40 22.14 -9.45 -7.04
CA LEU A 40 22.28 -9.13 -8.46
C LEU A 40 20.92 -8.89 -9.14
N VAL A 41 19.92 -9.72 -8.84
CA VAL A 41 18.53 -9.47 -9.29
C VAL A 41 17.98 -8.18 -8.69
N SER A 42 18.26 -7.91 -7.42
CA SER A 42 17.84 -6.67 -6.75
C SER A 42 18.46 -5.43 -7.39
N ALA A 43 19.74 -5.49 -7.79
CA ALA A 43 20.43 -4.40 -8.46
C ALA A 43 19.84 -4.11 -9.84
N LEU A 44 19.53 -5.14 -10.62
CA LEU A 44 18.93 -5.00 -11.95
C LEU A 44 17.47 -4.50 -11.91
N ASN A 45 16.80 -4.57 -10.76
CA ASN A 45 15.48 -3.95 -10.54
C ASN A 45 15.56 -2.64 -9.74
N GLY A 46 16.77 -2.17 -9.43
CA GLY A 46 17.01 -0.98 -8.62
C GLY A 46 17.14 0.30 -9.44
N SER A 47 17.87 1.27 -8.89
CA SER A 47 18.20 2.53 -9.56
C SER A 47 19.11 2.33 -10.78
N GLN A 48 19.19 3.32 -11.67
CA GLN A 48 20.01 3.25 -12.89
C GLN A 48 21.50 2.96 -12.59
N THR A 49 22.02 3.47 -11.48
CA THR A 49 23.41 3.21 -11.05
C THR A 49 23.61 1.74 -10.66
N LEU A 50 22.67 1.18 -9.88
CA LEU A 50 22.66 -0.23 -9.51
C LEU A 50 22.50 -1.15 -10.71
N VAL A 51 21.65 -0.79 -11.67
CA VAL A 51 21.48 -1.55 -12.91
C VAL A 51 22.81 -1.63 -13.68
N SER A 52 23.49 -0.49 -13.85
CA SER A 52 24.79 -0.45 -14.52
C SER A 52 25.84 -1.33 -13.83
N GLN A 53 25.89 -1.27 -12.50
CA GLN A 53 26.82 -2.09 -11.70
C GLN A 53 26.47 -3.59 -11.73
N GLY A 54 25.18 -3.92 -11.62
CA GLY A 54 24.67 -5.28 -11.71
C GLY A 54 24.98 -5.91 -13.07
N LEU A 55 24.79 -5.16 -14.16
CA LEU A 55 25.16 -5.60 -15.51
C LEU A 55 26.66 -5.84 -15.65
N ARG A 56 27.51 -4.98 -15.09
CA ARG A 56 28.97 -5.17 -15.11
C ARG A 56 29.37 -6.44 -14.35
N THR A 57 28.77 -6.69 -13.20
CA THR A 57 29.03 -7.89 -12.39
C THR A 57 28.55 -9.15 -13.10
N LEU A 58 27.36 -9.10 -13.71
CA LEU A 58 26.80 -10.21 -14.48
C LEU A 58 27.65 -10.50 -15.73
N GLU A 59 28.11 -9.47 -16.44
CA GLU A 59 29.00 -9.60 -17.59
C GLU A 59 30.31 -10.29 -17.19
N LEU A 60 30.92 -9.92 -16.05
CA LEU A 60 32.11 -10.59 -15.53
C LEU A 60 31.86 -12.08 -15.25
N CYS A 61 30.72 -12.44 -14.65
CA CYS A 61 30.36 -13.83 -14.40
C CYS A 61 30.17 -14.61 -15.70
N VAL A 62 29.49 -14.03 -16.69
CA VAL A 62 29.24 -14.68 -17.99
C VAL A 62 30.53 -14.85 -18.79
N ASP A 63 31.46 -13.91 -18.70
CA ASP A 63 32.72 -13.95 -19.48
C ASP A 63 33.75 -14.94 -18.93
N ASN A 64 33.71 -15.23 -17.64
CA ASN A 64 34.81 -15.93 -16.96
C ASN A 64 34.40 -17.27 -16.33
N LEU A 65 33.11 -17.58 -16.23
CA LEU A 65 32.62 -18.82 -15.62
C LEU A 65 32.22 -19.83 -16.69
N GLN A 66 32.33 -21.11 -16.35
CA GLN A 66 31.79 -22.18 -17.19
C GLN A 66 30.26 -22.05 -17.26
N PRO A 67 29.65 -22.19 -18.45
CA PRO A 67 28.21 -21.97 -18.65
C PRO A 67 27.34 -22.82 -17.73
N ASP A 68 27.66 -24.12 -17.60
CA ASP A 68 26.88 -25.05 -16.78
C ASP A 68 26.97 -24.69 -15.28
N PHE A 69 28.18 -24.37 -14.80
CA PHE A 69 28.38 -23.93 -13.42
C PHE A 69 27.59 -22.65 -13.09
N LEU A 70 27.66 -21.64 -13.96
CA LEU A 70 26.91 -20.40 -13.75
C LEU A 70 25.40 -20.64 -13.80
N TYR A 71 24.94 -21.54 -14.68
CA TYR A 71 23.53 -21.83 -14.85
C TYR A 71 22.89 -22.46 -13.61
N ASP A 72 23.58 -23.38 -12.93
CA ASP A 72 23.11 -23.98 -11.67
C ASP A 72 22.77 -22.93 -10.62
N HIS A 73 23.54 -21.84 -10.58
CA HIS A 73 23.34 -20.74 -9.65
C HIS A 73 22.29 -19.73 -10.11
N ILE A 74 22.14 -19.53 -11.42
CA ILE A 74 21.10 -18.64 -11.97
C ILE A 74 19.72 -19.27 -11.84
N GLN A 75 19.61 -20.61 -11.95
CA GLN A 75 18.35 -21.34 -11.96
C GLN A 75 17.32 -20.90 -10.90
N PRO A 76 17.65 -20.74 -9.60
CA PRO A 76 16.68 -20.31 -8.57
C PRO A 76 16.10 -18.91 -8.81
N VAL A 77 16.90 -17.97 -9.31
CA VAL A 77 16.50 -16.55 -9.49
C VAL A 77 16.16 -16.20 -10.95
N ARG A 78 16.24 -17.19 -11.83
CA ARG A 78 16.27 -17.02 -13.27
C ARG A 78 15.14 -16.16 -13.83
N ALA A 79 13.91 -16.44 -13.41
CA ALA A 79 12.74 -15.74 -13.93
C ALA A 79 12.80 -14.24 -13.66
N GLU A 80 13.19 -13.86 -12.43
CA GLU A 80 13.31 -12.47 -12.02
C GLU A 80 14.50 -11.78 -12.69
N LEU A 81 15.63 -12.50 -12.82
CA LEU A 81 16.82 -12.03 -13.54
C LEU A 81 16.51 -11.70 -15.00
N MET A 82 15.86 -12.61 -15.71
CA MET A 82 15.53 -12.43 -17.14
C MET A 82 14.52 -11.31 -17.35
N GLN A 83 13.50 -11.23 -16.50
CA GLN A 83 12.55 -10.11 -16.55
C GLN A 83 13.24 -8.76 -16.32
N ALA A 84 14.19 -8.67 -15.39
CA ALA A 84 14.95 -7.45 -15.15
C ALA A 84 15.79 -7.06 -16.39
N LEU A 85 16.46 -8.03 -17.02
CA LEU A 85 17.21 -7.80 -18.26
C LEU A 85 16.32 -7.35 -19.42
N TRP A 86 15.14 -7.96 -19.61
CA TRP A 86 14.20 -7.55 -20.67
C TRP A 86 13.59 -6.17 -20.44
N ARG A 87 13.40 -5.75 -19.19
CA ARG A 87 13.03 -4.36 -18.86
C ARG A 87 14.17 -3.42 -19.20
N THR A 88 15.40 -3.82 -18.85
CA THR A 88 16.62 -3.03 -19.09
C THR A 88 16.88 -2.81 -20.58
N LEU A 89 16.52 -3.75 -21.46
CA LEU A 89 16.57 -3.56 -22.91
C LEU A 89 15.69 -2.41 -23.42
N ARG A 90 14.62 -2.07 -22.71
CA ARG A 90 13.69 -0.98 -23.07
C ARG A 90 14.08 0.36 -22.44
N ASN A 91 15.22 0.41 -21.73
CA ASN A 91 15.69 1.63 -21.11
C ASN A 91 16.09 2.64 -22.20
N PRO A 92 15.61 3.89 -22.15
CA PRO A 92 15.94 4.92 -23.14
C PRO A 92 17.42 5.31 -23.16
N ALA A 93 18.21 4.93 -22.13
CA ALA A 93 19.65 5.15 -22.11
C ALA A 93 20.38 4.05 -22.91
N ASP A 94 20.83 4.40 -24.13
CA ASP A 94 21.48 3.49 -25.09
C ASP A 94 22.63 2.66 -24.49
N ASN A 95 23.46 3.25 -23.62
CA ASN A 95 24.60 2.54 -23.05
C ASN A 95 24.20 1.32 -22.20
N ILE A 96 23.13 1.44 -21.41
CA ILE A 96 22.70 0.37 -20.49
C ILE A 96 22.00 -0.74 -21.27
N SER A 97 21.16 -0.36 -22.25
CA SER A 97 20.46 -1.32 -23.10
C SER A 97 21.44 -2.13 -23.96
N HIS A 98 22.51 -1.52 -24.49
CA HIS A 98 23.55 -2.23 -25.25
C HIS A 98 24.31 -3.26 -24.41
N VAL A 99 24.63 -2.95 -23.15
CA VAL A 99 25.30 -3.92 -22.25
C VAL A 99 24.36 -5.09 -21.95
N ALA A 100 23.08 -4.82 -21.63
CA ALA A 100 22.09 -5.87 -21.40
C ALA A 100 21.90 -6.76 -22.64
N TYR A 101 21.86 -6.17 -23.83
CA TYR A 101 21.77 -6.89 -25.11
C TYR A 101 23.00 -7.80 -25.32
N ARG A 102 24.20 -7.29 -25.05
CA ARG A 102 25.45 -8.06 -25.17
C ARG A 102 25.48 -9.24 -24.19
N VAL A 103 25.10 -9.04 -22.93
CA VAL A 103 25.01 -10.11 -21.93
C VAL A 103 24.01 -11.19 -22.37
N LEU A 104 22.84 -10.80 -22.85
CA LEU A 104 21.84 -11.73 -23.40
C LEU A 104 22.34 -12.50 -24.63
N GLY A 105 23.16 -11.85 -25.47
CA GLY A 105 23.84 -12.50 -26.59
C GLY A 105 24.87 -13.54 -26.13
N LYS A 106 25.64 -13.23 -25.08
CA LYS A 106 26.65 -14.13 -24.48
C LYS A 106 26.04 -15.37 -23.82
N PHE A 107 24.82 -15.29 -23.31
CA PHE A 107 24.07 -16.48 -22.87
C PHE A 107 23.75 -17.47 -24.01
N GLY A 108 23.87 -17.05 -25.27
CA GLY A 108 23.74 -17.92 -26.44
C GLY A 108 22.45 -18.76 -26.45
N GLY A 109 22.58 -20.06 -26.73
CA GLY A 109 21.45 -20.98 -26.76
C GLY A 109 20.76 -21.17 -25.40
N SER A 110 21.46 -20.94 -24.29
CA SER A 110 20.90 -21.05 -22.94
C SER A 110 19.80 -20.01 -22.71
N ASN A 111 19.94 -18.79 -23.23
CA ASN A 111 18.89 -17.76 -23.18
C ASN A 111 17.53 -18.27 -23.70
N ARG A 112 17.52 -19.08 -24.77
CA ARG A 112 16.29 -19.64 -25.34
C ARG A 112 15.73 -20.81 -24.51
N LYS A 113 16.59 -21.58 -23.84
CA LYS A 113 16.14 -22.61 -22.89
C LYS A 113 15.43 -21.97 -21.69
N MET A 114 15.86 -20.78 -21.27
CA MET A 114 15.25 -20.01 -20.18
C MET A 114 13.81 -19.56 -20.49
N LEU A 115 13.42 -19.50 -21.77
CA LEU A 115 12.06 -19.16 -22.22
C LEU A 115 11.08 -20.34 -22.16
N LYS A 116 11.55 -21.58 -21.96
CA LYS A 116 10.69 -22.77 -21.93
C LYS A 116 10.03 -23.02 -20.57
N GLU A 117 10.54 -22.39 -19.52
CA GLU A 117 10.05 -22.62 -18.16
C GLU A 117 8.90 -21.66 -17.81
N SER A 118 7.99 -22.14 -16.96
CA SER A 118 6.79 -21.41 -16.59
C SER A 118 7.15 -20.08 -15.94
N GLN A 119 6.60 -19.00 -16.49
CA GLN A 119 6.71 -17.68 -15.88
C GLN A 119 5.84 -17.62 -14.64
N LYS A 120 6.20 -16.77 -13.68
CA LYS A 120 5.35 -16.46 -12.53
C LYS A 120 4.08 -15.79 -13.04
N LEU A 121 2.96 -16.50 -12.98
CA LEU A 121 1.64 -15.96 -13.33
C LEU A 121 1.07 -15.25 -12.10
N CYS A 122 0.72 -13.98 -12.26
CA CYS A 122 -0.11 -13.28 -11.29
C CYS A 122 -1.56 -13.73 -11.51
N TRP A 123 -2.00 -14.72 -10.75
CA TRP A 123 -3.39 -15.15 -10.77
C TRP A 123 -4.22 -14.19 -9.91
N ARG A 124 -5.41 -13.82 -10.39
CA ARG A 124 -6.38 -13.10 -9.58
C ARG A 124 -7.17 -14.12 -8.78
N SER A 125 -7.12 -14.02 -7.46
CA SER A 125 -7.71 -15.04 -6.57
C SER A 125 -9.21 -14.96 -6.40
N THR A 126 -9.79 -13.85 -6.82
CA THR A 126 -11.20 -13.52 -6.61
C THR A 126 -11.80 -13.09 -7.93
N GLU A 127 -12.98 -13.63 -8.27
CA GLU A 127 -13.75 -13.25 -9.46
C GLU A 127 -14.40 -11.87 -9.34
N SER A 128 -14.43 -11.30 -8.13
CA SER A 128 -14.89 -9.93 -7.86
C SER A 128 -13.86 -8.91 -8.36
N ASP A 129 -14.31 -7.93 -9.15
CA ASP A 129 -13.52 -6.79 -9.62
C ASP A 129 -13.32 -5.69 -8.56
N GLY A 130 -13.80 -5.91 -7.33
CA GLY A 130 -13.69 -4.97 -6.22
C GLY A 130 -14.54 -3.70 -6.43
N PRO A 131 -14.22 -2.58 -5.76
CA PRO A 131 -15.01 -1.36 -5.83
C PRO A 131 -14.86 -0.70 -7.19
N SER A 132 -15.98 -0.37 -7.82
CA SER A 132 -16.04 0.27 -9.13
C SER A 132 -16.82 1.58 -9.09
N VAL A 133 -16.50 2.46 -10.03
CA VAL A 133 -17.30 3.65 -10.33
C VAL A 133 -18.17 3.36 -11.54
N THR A 134 -19.49 3.54 -11.39
CA THR A 134 -20.44 3.48 -12.49
C THR A 134 -20.37 4.80 -13.27
N ILE A 135 -20.11 4.69 -14.58
CA ILE A 135 -20.16 5.83 -15.51
C ILE A 135 -21.35 5.63 -16.44
N GLU A 136 -22.20 6.65 -16.50
CA GLU A 136 -23.33 6.72 -17.42
C GLU A 136 -23.03 7.78 -18.47
N PHE A 137 -23.24 7.45 -19.74
CA PHE A 137 -23.06 8.36 -20.85
C PHE A 137 -24.43 8.80 -21.35
N SER A 138 -24.62 10.11 -21.53
CA SER A 138 -25.90 10.68 -21.98
C SER A 138 -26.43 10.03 -23.26
N ASP A 139 -25.53 9.62 -24.14
CA ASP A 139 -25.84 9.08 -25.46
C ASP A 139 -25.84 7.53 -25.50
N CYS A 140 -25.60 6.87 -24.37
CA CYS A 140 -25.51 5.42 -24.29
C CYS A 140 -26.37 4.86 -23.14
N ASN A 141 -27.29 3.96 -23.47
CA ASN A 141 -28.19 3.36 -22.47
C ASN A 141 -27.52 2.25 -21.63
N THR A 142 -26.21 2.06 -21.76
CA THR A 142 -25.42 1.08 -20.99
C THR A 142 -24.42 1.79 -20.10
N SER A 143 -24.48 1.51 -18.80
CA SER A 143 -23.49 1.99 -17.84
C SER A 143 -22.20 1.17 -17.91
N VAL A 144 -21.07 1.83 -17.68
CA VAL A 144 -19.74 1.20 -17.66
C VAL A 144 -19.22 1.18 -16.22
N GLN A 145 -18.78 0.02 -15.76
CA GLN A 145 -18.15 -0.13 -14.45
C GLN A 145 -16.63 -0.04 -14.59
N LEU A 146 -16.02 0.91 -13.90
CA LEU A 146 -14.56 1.06 -13.85
C LEU A 146 -14.01 0.66 -12.48
N PRO A 147 -13.23 -0.43 -12.39
CA PRO A 147 -12.58 -0.84 -11.13
C PRO A 147 -11.59 0.22 -10.62
N MET A 148 -11.65 0.50 -9.32
CA MET A 148 -10.84 1.54 -8.68
C MET A 148 -9.49 1.06 -8.16
N GLU A 149 -9.24 -0.25 -8.10
CA GLU A 149 -8.01 -0.84 -7.54
C GLU A 149 -6.74 -0.17 -8.10
N LYS A 150 -6.59 -0.14 -9.43
CA LYS A 150 -5.42 0.46 -10.09
C LYS A 150 -5.34 1.97 -9.94
N ALA A 151 -6.47 2.66 -9.88
CA ALA A 151 -6.50 4.10 -9.66
C ALA A 151 -5.99 4.46 -8.26
N ILE A 152 -6.39 3.70 -7.24
CA ILE A 152 -5.93 3.89 -5.85
C ILE A 152 -4.46 3.48 -5.69
N GLU A 153 -4.03 2.37 -6.29
CA GLU A 153 -2.61 1.95 -6.30
C GLU A 153 -1.73 3.05 -6.90
N THR A 154 -2.12 3.58 -8.06
CA THR A 154 -1.37 4.66 -8.75
C THR A 154 -1.35 5.95 -7.93
N ALA A 155 -2.48 6.34 -7.32
CA ALA A 155 -2.54 7.52 -6.46
C ALA A 155 -1.63 7.35 -5.24
N LEU A 156 -1.60 6.17 -4.62
CA LEU A 156 -0.73 5.88 -3.49
C LEU A 156 0.76 5.93 -3.89
N ASP A 157 1.12 5.40 -5.05
CA ASP A 157 2.51 5.44 -5.54
C ASP A 157 2.97 6.86 -5.89
N CYS A 158 2.08 7.69 -6.44
CA CYS A 158 2.33 9.13 -6.59
C CYS A 158 2.63 9.82 -5.25
N LEU A 159 1.97 9.42 -4.15
CA LEU A 159 2.22 9.95 -2.80
C LEU A 159 3.51 9.41 -2.15
N LYS A 160 3.94 8.19 -2.50
CA LYS A 160 5.21 7.60 -2.03
C LYS A 160 6.43 8.22 -2.71
N SER A 161 6.30 8.55 -3.99
CA SER A 161 7.43 9.06 -4.76
C SER A 161 7.76 10.51 -4.39
N ALA A 162 9.04 10.75 -4.06
CA ALA A 162 9.55 12.08 -3.76
C ALA A 162 9.71 12.94 -5.03
N SER A 163 9.77 12.33 -6.22
CA SER A 163 9.91 13.05 -7.50
C SER A 163 8.59 13.57 -8.05
N THR A 164 7.45 13.16 -7.47
CA THR A 164 6.14 13.60 -7.93
C THR A 164 5.96 15.11 -7.71
N GLU A 165 5.54 15.83 -8.74
CA GLU A 165 5.30 17.26 -8.64
C GLU A 165 4.15 17.58 -7.67
N PRO A 166 4.15 18.77 -7.03
CA PRO A 166 3.11 19.15 -6.07
C PRO A 166 1.68 19.08 -6.63
N TYR A 167 1.49 19.40 -7.92
CA TYR A 167 0.19 19.32 -8.58
C TYR A 167 -0.36 17.88 -8.60
N TYR A 168 0.43 16.93 -9.11
CA TYR A 168 0.02 15.52 -9.17
C TYR A 168 -0.17 14.91 -7.78
N ARG A 169 0.61 15.34 -6.77
CA ARG A 169 0.40 14.94 -5.37
C ARG A 169 -0.97 15.39 -4.83
N ARG A 170 -1.40 16.62 -5.15
CA ARG A 170 -2.73 17.11 -4.78
C ARG A 170 -3.82 16.30 -5.47
N GLN A 171 -3.68 16.02 -6.77
CA GLN A 171 -4.67 15.25 -7.51
C GLN A 171 -4.78 13.80 -6.99
N ALA A 172 -3.65 13.16 -6.68
CA ALA A 172 -3.63 11.83 -6.08
C ALA A 172 -4.36 11.81 -4.72
N TRP A 173 -4.16 12.85 -3.90
CA TRP A 173 -4.90 13.03 -2.65
C TRP A 173 -6.40 13.16 -2.89
N GLU A 174 -6.83 13.97 -3.86
CA GLU A 174 -8.24 14.15 -4.17
C GLU A 174 -8.92 12.85 -4.64
N VAL A 175 -8.23 12.03 -5.45
CA VAL A 175 -8.73 10.70 -5.85
C VAL A 175 -8.97 9.81 -4.63
N ILE A 176 -7.98 9.72 -3.73
CA ILE A 176 -8.09 8.92 -2.50
C ILE A 176 -9.21 9.44 -1.60
N ARG A 177 -9.30 10.77 -1.43
CA ARG A 177 -10.33 11.41 -0.60
C ARG A 177 -11.73 11.13 -1.14
N CYS A 178 -11.96 11.33 -2.44
CA CYS A 178 -13.25 11.08 -3.08
C CYS A 178 -13.64 9.60 -3.00
N PHE A 179 -12.70 8.69 -3.24
CA PHE A 179 -12.94 7.25 -3.08
C PHE A 179 -13.36 6.90 -1.65
N LEU A 180 -12.64 7.40 -0.63
CA LEU A 180 -12.98 7.13 0.78
C LEU A 180 -14.36 7.68 1.16
N VAL A 181 -14.71 8.89 0.69
CA VAL A 181 -16.03 9.47 0.92
C VAL A 181 -17.14 8.65 0.25
N ALA A 182 -16.93 8.22 -1.00
CA ALA A 182 -17.89 7.39 -1.73
C ALA A 182 -18.12 6.04 -1.02
N MET A 183 -17.04 5.41 -0.54
CA MET A 183 -17.11 4.14 0.20
C MET A 183 -17.77 4.29 1.58
N MET A 184 -17.80 5.49 2.17
CA MET A 184 -18.47 5.76 3.44
C MET A 184 -19.99 5.86 3.32
N SER A 185 -20.56 5.95 2.10
CA SER A 185 -22.00 6.00 1.85
C SER A 185 -22.76 6.87 2.87
N LEU A 186 -22.48 8.18 2.88
CA LEU A 186 -22.95 9.13 3.91
C LEU A 186 -24.46 9.46 3.86
N ASP A 187 -25.30 8.56 3.33
CA ASP A 187 -26.76 8.75 3.20
C ASP A 187 -27.51 8.64 4.53
N ASP A 188 -26.80 8.38 5.63
CA ASP A 188 -27.38 8.27 6.97
C ASP A 188 -27.98 9.60 7.45
N SER A 189 -29.30 9.63 7.63
CA SER A 189 -29.99 10.77 8.22
C SER A 189 -29.63 10.92 9.71
N LYS A 190 -29.58 12.16 10.21
CA LYS A 190 -29.21 12.45 11.62
C LYS A 190 -30.18 11.82 12.66
N ILE A 191 -31.39 11.48 12.22
CA ILE A 191 -32.50 11.00 13.04
C ILE A 191 -32.25 9.57 13.58
N PRO A 192 -31.99 8.54 12.75
CA PRO A 192 -31.68 7.19 13.21
C PRO A 192 -30.41 7.14 14.07
N LEU A 193 -29.42 7.98 13.78
CA LEU A 193 -28.21 8.07 14.61
C LEU A 193 -28.52 8.58 16.02
N HIS A 194 -29.33 9.62 16.15
CA HIS A 194 -29.75 10.14 17.46
C HIS A 194 -30.64 9.14 18.22
N GLN A 195 -31.49 8.40 17.51
CA GLN A 195 -32.30 7.33 18.10
C GLN A 195 -31.43 6.15 18.58
N LEU A 196 -30.42 5.77 17.80
CA LEU A 196 -29.48 4.72 18.20
C LEU A 196 -28.68 5.12 19.45
N LEU A 197 -28.09 6.32 19.46
CA LEU A 197 -27.30 6.80 20.60
C LEU A 197 -28.13 7.07 21.86
N SER A 198 -29.45 7.23 21.74
CA SER A 198 -30.37 7.36 22.88
C SER A 198 -30.94 6.02 23.36
N HIS A 199 -30.56 4.90 22.73
CA HIS A 199 -31.02 3.57 23.12
C HIS A 199 -30.47 3.17 24.50
N SER A 200 -31.32 2.59 25.35
CA SER A 200 -31.00 2.25 26.75
C SER A 200 -29.83 1.27 26.91
N SER A 201 -29.52 0.49 25.87
CA SER A 201 -28.31 -0.36 25.81
C SER A 201 -27.01 0.42 26.04
N PHE A 202 -26.96 1.71 25.69
CA PHE A 202 -25.78 2.56 25.92
C PHE A 202 -25.63 3.01 27.38
N THR A 203 -26.71 2.95 28.16
CA THR A 203 -26.75 3.41 29.56
C THR A 203 -26.84 2.27 30.57
N GLU A 204 -27.47 1.14 30.21
CA GLU A 204 -27.88 0.11 31.18
C GLU A 204 -27.16 -1.23 31.05
N LYS A 205 -26.53 -1.54 29.91
CA LYS A 205 -25.86 -2.84 29.69
C LYS A 205 -24.35 -2.75 29.89
N LEU A 206 -23.78 -3.71 30.61
CA LEU A 206 -22.35 -4.01 30.58
C LEU A 206 -21.96 -4.33 29.14
N VAL A 207 -20.99 -3.61 28.59
CA VAL A 207 -20.43 -3.86 27.27
C VAL A 207 -19.96 -5.30 27.22
N THR A 208 -20.61 -6.15 26.40
CA THR A 208 -20.13 -7.51 26.19
C THR A 208 -18.69 -7.45 25.67
N PRO A 209 -17.75 -8.18 26.28
CA PRO A 209 -16.36 -8.18 25.84
C PRO A 209 -16.30 -8.59 24.38
N VAL A 210 -15.44 -7.89 23.62
CA VAL A 210 -15.23 -8.14 22.19
C VAL A 210 -14.72 -9.56 22.03
N ILE A 211 -15.61 -10.51 21.75
CA ILE A 211 -15.20 -11.79 21.18
C ILE A 211 -14.78 -11.45 19.76
N ILE A 212 -13.47 -11.40 19.50
CA ILE A 212 -12.89 -11.23 18.16
C ILE A 212 -13.32 -12.45 17.33
N SER A 213 -14.54 -12.40 16.82
CA SER A 213 -15.13 -13.44 16.00
C SER A 213 -14.68 -13.25 14.56
N HIS A 214 -14.47 -14.35 13.82
CA HIS A 214 -14.23 -14.31 12.38
C HIS A 214 -15.32 -13.58 11.58
N ARG A 215 -16.46 -13.29 12.21
CA ARG A 215 -17.53 -12.41 11.71
C ARG A 215 -17.10 -10.97 11.43
N PHE A 216 -15.89 -10.54 11.82
CA PHE A 216 -15.38 -9.20 11.54
C PHE A 216 -14.51 -9.10 10.27
N LYS A 217 -14.47 -10.12 9.42
CA LYS A 217 -13.78 -10.06 8.12
C LYS A 217 -14.78 -9.84 6.98
N ALA A 218 -14.65 -8.73 6.25
CA ALA A 218 -15.40 -8.55 5.00
C ALA A 218 -15.04 -9.68 4.02
N HIS A 219 -16.06 -10.31 3.42
CA HIS A 219 -15.89 -11.42 2.48
C HIS A 219 -15.25 -10.96 1.15
N ASP A 220 -15.45 -9.68 0.78
CA ASP A 220 -14.83 -9.07 -0.40
C ASP A 220 -13.37 -8.69 -0.13
N THR A 221 -12.49 -9.66 -0.42
CA THR A 221 -11.03 -9.50 -0.30
C THR A 221 -10.46 -8.37 -1.18
N PRO A 222 -10.85 -8.20 -2.48
CA PRO A 222 -10.29 -7.14 -3.32
C PRO A 222 -10.73 -5.74 -2.89
N GLY A 223 -11.99 -5.54 -2.47
CA GLY A 223 -12.43 -4.26 -1.95
C GLY A 223 -11.78 -3.88 -0.63
N ARG A 224 -11.52 -4.86 0.25
CA ARG A 224 -10.73 -4.62 1.45
C ARG A 224 -9.31 -4.15 1.11
N GLY A 225 -8.63 -4.80 0.17
CA GLY A 225 -7.27 -4.45 -0.24
C GLY A 225 -7.20 -3.03 -0.81
N THR A 226 -8.12 -2.69 -1.71
CA THR A 226 -8.20 -1.34 -2.31
C THR A 226 -8.45 -0.27 -1.24
N PHE A 227 -9.35 -0.57 -0.31
CA PHE A 227 -9.68 0.34 0.77
C PHE A 227 -8.54 0.55 1.77
N GLU A 228 -7.80 -0.52 2.11
CA GLU A 228 -6.58 -0.46 2.92
C GLU A 228 -5.49 0.42 2.28
N GLN A 229 -5.32 0.32 0.95
CA GLN A 229 -4.42 1.19 0.21
C GLN A 229 -4.86 2.66 0.26
N ALA A 230 -6.16 2.93 0.10
CA ALA A 230 -6.70 4.29 0.19
C ALA A 230 -6.48 4.90 1.58
N LEU A 231 -6.72 4.15 2.66
CA LEU A 231 -6.43 4.60 4.03
C LEU A 231 -4.96 4.90 4.23
N THR A 232 -4.08 4.02 3.75
CA THR A 232 -2.63 4.23 3.79
C THR A 232 -2.27 5.56 3.10
N GLY A 233 -2.85 5.83 1.93
CA GLY A 233 -2.68 7.10 1.22
C GLY A 233 -3.19 8.31 1.99
N ALA A 234 -4.30 8.18 2.72
CA ALA A 234 -4.84 9.27 3.55
C ALA A 234 -3.94 9.60 4.75
N PHE A 235 -3.44 8.59 5.46
CA PHE A 235 -2.47 8.79 6.54
C PHE A 235 -1.17 9.40 6.03
N MET A 236 -0.66 8.92 4.88
CA MET A 236 0.53 9.52 4.25
C MET A 236 0.30 10.99 3.90
N SER A 237 -0.86 11.32 3.31
CA SER A 237 -1.22 12.70 2.95
C SER A 237 -1.29 13.62 4.17
N ALA A 238 -1.70 13.12 5.35
CA ALA A 238 -1.69 13.90 6.60
C ALA A 238 -0.28 14.21 7.12
N VAL A 239 0.75 13.45 6.69
CA VAL A 239 2.15 13.67 7.07
C VAL A 239 2.87 14.59 6.07
N ILE A 240 2.46 14.61 4.80
CA ILE A 240 3.04 15.46 3.74
C ILE A 240 2.69 16.93 4.02
N LYS A 241 3.71 17.79 4.15
CA LYS A 241 3.56 19.21 4.52
C LYS A 241 2.54 19.95 3.65
N ASP A 242 2.60 19.74 2.34
CA ASP A 242 1.76 20.44 1.36
C ASP A 242 0.28 20.02 1.41
N LEU A 243 0.00 18.78 1.82
CA LEU A 243 -1.34 18.19 1.83
C LEU A 243 -1.99 18.18 3.22
N ARG A 244 -1.16 18.23 4.26
CA ARG A 244 -1.56 18.20 5.67
C ARG A 244 -2.73 19.13 6.04
N PRO A 245 -2.83 20.37 5.56
CA PRO A 245 -3.95 21.26 5.92
C PRO A 245 -5.31 20.69 5.54
N SER A 246 -5.39 19.96 4.42
CA SER A 246 -6.60 19.31 3.93
C SER A 246 -6.75 17.88 4.48
N ALA A 247 -5.65 17.12 4.48
CA ALA A 247 -5.68 15.70 4.81
C ALA A 247 -5.85 15.42 6.31
N LEU A 248 -5.24 16.20 7.20
CA LEU A 248 -5.30 15.92 8.64
C LEU A 248 -6.73 16.09 9.22
N PRO A 249 -7.48 17.18 8.92
CA PRO A 249 -8.88 17.30 9.34
C PRO A 249 -9.77 16.19 8.78
N PHE A 250 -9.52 15.77 7.53
CA PHE A 250 -10.25 14.66 6.90
C PHE A 250 -9.99 13.34 7.63
N VAL A 251 -8.72 12.98 7.87
CA VAL A 251 -8.36 11.76 8.61
C VAL A 251 -8.96 11.74 10.02
N ALA A 252 -8.94 12.88 10.72
CA ALA A 252 -9.57 12.98 12.04
C ALA A 252 -11.10 12.74 11.98
N SER A 253 -11.76 13.25 10.94
CA SER A 253 -13.19 13.04 10.72
C SER A 253 -13.51 11.60 10.34
N LEU A 254 -12.66 10.98 9.53
CA LEU A 254 -12.75 9.58 9.14
C LEU A 254 -12.64 8.66 10.36
N ILE A 255 -11.62 8.86 11.21
CA ILE A 255 -11.45 8.09 12.45
C ILE A 255 -12.66 8.26 13.37
N ARG A 256 -13.18 9.49 13.51
CA ARG A 256 -14.36 9.76 14.35
C ARG A 256 -15.59 9.02 13.84
N HIS A 257 -15.86 9.08 12.53
CA HIS A 257 -16.99 8.38 11.91
C HIS A 257 -16.90 6.87 12.18
N TYR A 258 -15.76 6.24 11.89
CA TYR A 258 -15.63 4.79 12.08
C TYR A 258 -15.61 4.37 13.56
N THR A 259 -15.11 5.21 14.46
CA THR A 259 -15.21 4.96 15.91
C THR A 259 -16.68 4.94 16.34
N MET A 260 -17.47 5.88 15.84
CA MET A 260 -18.91 5.93 16.11
C MET A 260 -19.64 4.71 15.55
N VAL A 261 -19.31 4.28 14.32
CA VAL A 261 -19.86 3.04 13.72
C VAL A 261 -19.49 1.81 14.54
N ALA A 262 -18.23 1.69 15.00
CA ALA A 262 -17.80 0.56 15.82
C ALA A 262 -18.53 0.51 17.17
N VAL A 263 -18.69 1.66 17.83
CA VAL A 263 -19.44 1.79 19.09
C VAL A 263 -20.92 1.44 18.87
N ALA A 264 -21.52 1.92 17.78
CA ALA A 264 -22.89 1.59 17.38
C ALA A 264 -23.10 0.08 17.16
N GLN A 265 -22.18 -0.58 16.46
CA GLN A 265 -22.24 -2.02 16.21
C GLN A 265 -22.05 -2.84 17.48
N GLN A 266 -21.25 -2.36 18.43
CA GLN A 266 -21.00 -3.07 19.69
C GLN A 266 -22.18 -2.93 20.67
N ALA A 267 -22.87 -1.79 20.64
CA ALA A 267 -24.03 -1.52 21.51
C ALA A 267 -25.37 -2.01 20.92
N GLY A 268 -25.44 -2.20 19.60
CA GLY A 268 -26.63 -2.66 18.88
C GLY A 268 -26.62 -4.17 18.60
N ALA A 269 -27.68 -4.87 18.99
CA ALA A 269 -27.89 -6.26 18.60
C ALA A 269 -28.09 -6.36 17.07
N ASN A 270 -27.25 -7.14 16.40
CA ASN A 270 -27.47 -7.71 15.06
C ASN A 270 -27.89 -6.76 13.92
N LEU A 271 -27.40 -5.52 13.84
CA LEU A 271 -27.49 -4.76 12.57
C LEU A 271 -26.33 -5.14 11.65
N SER A 272 -26.67 -5.82 10.55
CA SER A 272 -25.77 -6.25 9.47
C SER A 272 -25.21 -5.07 8.67
N PHE A 273 -24.33 -4.26 9.26
CA PHE A 273 -23.51 -3.29 8.52
C PHE A 273 -22.23 -3.97 8.05
N SER A 274 -22.29 -4.57 6.85
CA SER A 274 -21.23 -5.38 6.23
C SER A 274 -19.93 -4.61 5.92
N LEU A 275 -19.94 -3.26 5.94
CA LEU A 275 -18.80 -2.44 5.48
C LEU A 275 -17.81 -1.97 6.57
N SER A 276 -18.06 -2.13 7.87
CA SER A 276 -17.12 -1.62 8.91
C SER A 276 -15.94 -2.57 9.21
N LEU A 277 -15.98 -3.78 8.67
CA LEU A 277 -15.14 -4.91 9.06
C LEU A 277 -13.67 -4.81 8.59
N CYS A 278 -13.38 -3.97 7.60
CA CYS A 278 -12.02 -3.82 7.07
C CYS A 278 -11.06 -3.11 8.05
N PHE A 279 -11.57 -2.40 9.06
CA PHE A 279 -10.79 -1.44 9.83
C PHE A 279 -9.93 -1.99 10.96
N LEU A 280 -10.36 -3.01 11.72
CA LEU A 280 -9.52 -3.52 12.83
C LEU A 280 -8.16 -4.04 12.34
N THR A 281 -8.11 -4.54 11.10
CA THR A 281 -6.86 -5.04 10.51
C THR A 281 -5.94 -3.92 10.01
N SER A 282 -6.50 -2.83 9.48
CA SER A 282 -5.72 -1.68 9.01
C SER A 282 -5.26 -0.78 10.18
N TYR A 283 -6.03 -0.72 11.28
CA TYR A 283 -5.63 -0.06 12.53
C TYR A 283 -4.42 -0.75 13.18
N CYS A 284 -4.38 -2.10 13.17
CA CYS A 284 -3.19 -2.86 13.56
C CYS A 284 -2.01 -2.69 12.59
N PHE A 285 -2.26 -2.53 11.29
CA PHE A 285 -1.19 -2.27 10.31
C PHE A 285 -0.60 -0.86 10.45
N ALA A 286 -1.43 0.16 10.74
CA ALA A 286 -0.98 1.50 11.09
C ALA A 286 -0.16 1.52 12.39
N HIS A 287 -0.49 0.66 13.36
CA HIS A 287 0.29 0.46 14.59
C HIS A 287 1.64 -0.23 14.31
N CYS A 288 1.73 -1.11 13.30
CA CYS A 288 2.99 -1.76 12.89
C CYS A 288 3.87 -0.93 11.94
N CYS A 289 3.30 -0.07 11.09
CA CYS A 289 4.05 0.75 10.13
C CYS A 289 4.45 2.13 10.67
N VAL A 290 3.85 2.60 11.77
CA VAL A 290 4.14 3.93 12.36
C VAL A 290 4.59 3.77 13.80
N HIS A 291 5.83 3.33 14.00
CA HIS A 291 6.53 3.58 15.25
C HIS A 291 6.87 5.08 15.31
N PHE A 292 5.94 5.93 15.76
CA PHE A 292 6.25 7.31 16.13
C PHE A 292 5.47 7.77 17.38
N PRO A 293 6.11 8.44 18.38
CA PRO A 293 5.56 8.72 19.72
C PRO A 293 4.41 9.74 19.79
N SER A 294 3.83 10.11 18.64
CA SER A 294 2.83 11.18 18.53
C SER A 294 1.40 10.73 18.81
N ILE A 295 1.14 9.41 18.87
CA ILE A 295 -0.18 8.86 19.21
C ILE A 295 -0.51 9.12 20.69
N LEU A 296 0.50 9.17 21.57
CA LEU A 296 0.30 9.61 22.96
C LEU A 296 -0.20 11.05 23.03
N ARG A 297 0.18 11.92 22.09
CA ARG A 297 -0.35 13.29 22.02
C ARG A 297 -1.78 13.35 21.49
N LEU A 298 -2.20 12.45 20.59
CA LEU A 298 -3.59 12.40 20.11
C LEU A 298 -4.54 11.84 21.17
N GLN A 299 -4.07 10.85 21.95
CA GLN A 299 -4.82 10.33 23.11
C GLN A 299 -4.97 11.41 24.20
N VAL A 300 -3.93 12.22 24.44
CA VAL A 300 -3.96 13.38 25.36
C VAL A 300 -4.84 14.54 24.82
N VAL A 301 -4.92 14.73 23.50
CA VAL A 301 -5.82 15.74 22.88
C VAL A 301 -7.28 15.28 22.91
N MET A 302 -7.57 13.99 22.74
CA MET A 302 -8.93 13.45 22.87
C MET A 302 -9.44 13.47 24.32
N SER A 303 -8.56 13.30 25.32
CA SER A 303 -8.92 13.54 26.73
C SER A 303 -9.10 15.02 27.09
N LYS A 304 -8.67 15.95 26.22
CA LYS A 304 -8.86 17.41 26.39
C LYS A 304 -10.00 17.99 25.55
N LEU A 305 -10.55 17.21 24.62
CA LEU A 305 -11.84 17.50 24.00
C LEU A 305 -12.92 16.97 24.93
N ASP A 306 -12.98 17.61 26.11
CA ASP A 306 -14.10 17.54 27.02
C ASP A 306 -15.39 17.75 26.24
N TYR A 307 -16.43 17.09 26.71
CA TYR A 307 -17.79 17.09 26.17
C TYR A 307 -18.69 18.01 27.02
N PRO A 308 -18.51 19.35 27.12
CA PRO A 308 -19.34 20.15 28.02
C PRO A 308 -20.57 20.81 27.37
N ASP A 309 -20.71 20.81 26.04
CA ASP A 309 -21.68 21.72 25.40
C ASP A 309 -23.01 21.09 24.96
N LEU A 310 -23.16 19.76 24.97
CA LEU A 310 -24.43 19.10 24.66
C LEU A 310 -25.31 18.83 25.89
N LEU A 311 -24.75 18.87 27.11
CA LEU A 311 -25.51 18.67 28.35
C LEU A 311 -25.98 19.97 29.02
N LYS A 312 -25.38 21.13 28.71
CA LYS A 312 -25.79 22.42 29.31
C LYS A 312 -27.04 23.04 28.70
N LYS A 313 -27.44 22.64 27.49
CA LYS A 313 -28.65 23.19 26.83
C LYS A 313 -29.96 22.53 27.28
N LYS A 314 -29.91 21.40 27.99
CA LYS A 314 -31.12 20.72 28.51
C LYS A 314 -31.57 21.21 29.91
N LYS A 315 -30.78 22.07 30.57
CA LYS A 315 -31.08 22.57 31.93
C LYS A 315 -31.63 24.00 32.02
N LYS A 316 -31.88 24.70 30.90
CA LYS A 316 -32.32 26.11 30.90
C LYS A 316 -33.72 26.40 30.36
N THR A 317 -34.54 25.38 30.11
CA THR A 317 -35.93 25.56 29.63
C THR A 317 -36.94 24.72 30.42
N GLY A 318 -36.97 24.90 31.73
CA GLY A 318 -38.02 24.33 32.59
C GLY A 318 -37.98 24.95 33.98
N GLY A 319 -38.83 25.95 34.23
CA GLY A 319 -39.01 26.59 35.54
C GLY A 319 -39.32 28.08 35.49
N ILE A 320 -40.52 28.43 35.00
CA ILE A 320 -41.27 29.59 35.52
C ILE A 320 -42.47 28.99 36.26
N LEU A 321 -42.30 28.84 37.56
CA LEU A 321 -43.22 29.21 38.63
C LEU A 321 -42.41 29.15 39.94
#